data_AF-A0AAD4JHG7-F1
#
_entry.id   AF-A0AAD4JHG7-F1
#
_cell.length_a   1.000
_cell.length_b   1.000
_cell.length_c   1.000
_cell.angle_alpha   90.00
_cell.angle_beta   90.00
_cell.angle_gamma   90.00
#
_symmetry.space_group_name_H-M   'P 1'
#
loop_
_entity.id
_entity.type
_entity.pdbx_description
1 polymer ?
#
loop_
_entity_poly.entity_id
_entity_poly.type
_entity_poly.pdbx_seq_one_letter_code
_entity_poly.pdbx_strand_id
1 'polypeptide(L)'
;MNFKNVNVPKMPSGGGASKLITFGAFAGLTIYGLSNSLYNVEGGHRAIVFNRIGGIKDKVYPEGTHILAPWFERPIIYDVRARPHLVESTSGSRDLQMVKIGLRVLTRPVPDQLPTIYRTLGENYNERVLPSIIHETLKAVVAQYNASQLITQRENVSREIRKILTERAAYFNIALDDVSITGLTFGREFTAAIEAKQVAAQEAERAKFVVEKAEQDKQSAIIRAQGEATSAQLIGQAIANNPAFITLRRIEASKEISHTVAVSTNKVYLNSDELLLNLHELNSAKNAKK
;
A
#
# COMPACT_ATOMS: atom_id res chain seq x y z
N MET A 1 76.27 -26.93 -23.82
CA MET A 1 76.80 -26.88 -22.44
C MET A 1 76.13 -27.97 -21.63
N ASN A 2 76.93 -28.89 -21.10
CA ASN A 2 76.53 -30.07 -20.33
C ASN A 2 76.03 -29.68 -18.93
N PHE A 3 74.78 -30.00 -18.59
CA PHE A 3 74.32 -29.99 -17.20
C PHE A 3 74.43 -31.40 -16.61
N LYS A 4 75.67 -31.83 -16.39
CA LYS A 4 76.00 -33.04 -15.64
C LYS A 4 76.73 -32.61 -14.37
N ASN A 5 75.95 -32.21 -13.36
CA ASN A 5 76.33 -32.22 -11.94
C ASN A 5 75.25 -31.50 -11.11
N VAL A 6 74.25 -32.25 -10.66
CA VAL A 6 73.48 -31.89 -9.47
C VAL A 6 73.75 -32.98 -8.46
N ASN A 7 74.53 -32.61 -7.44
CA ASN A 7 74.94 -33.47 -6.34
C ASN A 7 73.71 -33.68 -5.44
N VAL A 8 73.03 -34.82 -5.60
CA VAL A 8 71.95 -35.22 -4.70
C VAL A 8 72.56 -35.71 -3.38
N PRO A 9 72.24 -35.10 -2.23
CA PRO A 9 72.74 -35.57 -0.94
C PRO A 9 72.21 -36.99 -0.70
N LYS A 10 73.13 -37.95 -0.53
CA LYS A 10 72.83 -39.33 -0.15
C LYS A 10 72.18 -39.31 1.25
N MET A 11 70.88 -39.57 1.31
CA MET A 11 70.21 -39.85 2.58
C MET A 11 70.76 -41.16 3.18
N PRO A 12 70.98 -41.21 4.50
CA PRO A 12 71.46 -42.41 5.16
C PRO A 12 70.45 -43.55 5.00
N SER A 13 70.95 -44.68 4.53
CA SER A 13 70.27 -45.97 4.40
C SER A 13 69.92 -46.53 5.78
N GLY A 14 68.90 -45.97 6.41
CA GLY A 14 68.20 -46.56 7.55
C GLY A 14 66.82 -46.99 7.10
N GLY A 15 66.65 -48.25 6.71
CA GLY A 15 65.40 -48.80 6.15
C GLY A 15 64.18 -48.72 7.08
N GLY A 16 64.34 -48.30 8.34
CA GLY A 16 63.25 -47.97 9.27
C GLY A 16 62.87 -46.48 9.28
N ALA A 17 63.83 -45.56 9.19
CA ALA A 17 63.56 -44.12 9.27
C ALA A 17 62.92 -43.56 7.98
N SER A 18 63.33 -44.05 6.80
CA SER A 18 62.70 -43.69 5.53
C SER A 18 61.27 -44.25 5.41
N LYS A 19 61.02 -45.44 5.98
CA LYS A 19 59.67 -46.03 6.08
C LYS A 19 58.78 -45.24 7.04
N LEU A 20 59.31 -44.74 8.16
CA LEU A 20 58.54 -43.91 9.09
C LEU A 20 58.21 -42.53 8.52
N ILE A 21 59.11 -41.90 7.77
CA ILE A 21 58.84 -40.61 7.10
C ILE A 21 57.79 -40.79 5.99
N THR A 22 57.89 -41.85 5.19
CA THR A 22 56.90 -42.14 4.14
C THR A 22 55.54 -42.52 4.73
N PHE A 23 55.51 -43.32 5.80
CA PHE A 23 54.28 -43.67 6.50
C PHE A 23 53.65 -42.47 7.21
N GLY A 24 54.46 -41.61 7.84
CA GLY A 24 54.00 -40.37 8.47
C GLY A 24 53.45 -39.36 7.47
N ALA A 25 54.09 -39.21 6.31
CA ALA A 25 53.59 -38.36 5.22
C ALA A 25 52.29 -38.90 4.63
N PHE A 26 52.17 -40.21 4.44
CA PHE A 26 50.95 -40.84 3.93
C PHE A 26 49.80 -40.76 4.94
N ALA A 27 50.07 -41.02 6.21
CA ALA A 27 49.10 -40.85 7.29
C ALA A 27 48.64 -39.39 7.43
N GLY A 28 49.58 -38.44 7.37
CA GLY A 28 49.29 -37.00 7.39
C GLY A 28 48.43 -36.55 6.22
N LEU A 29 48.74 -36.99 4.99
CA LEU A 29 47.93 -36.73 3.80
C LEU A 29 46.53 -37.36 3.90
N THR A 30 46.43 -38.55 4.48
CA THR A 30 45.15 -39.24 4.64
C THR A 30 44.26 -38.52 5.66
N ILE A 31 44.82 -38.12 6.81
CA ILE A 31 44.10 -37.37 7.85
C ILE A 31 43.68 -35.99 7.32
N TYR A 32 44.60 -35.29 6.64
CA TYR A 32 44.31 -34.00 5.99
C TYR A 32 43.24 -34.13 4.90
N GLY A 33 43.30 -35.20 4.12
CA GLY A 33 42.30 -35.54 3.11
C GLY A 33 40.93 -35.76 3.74
N LEU A 34 40.83 -36.58 4.78
CA LEU A 34 39.58 -36.86 5.49
C LEU A 34 39.01 -35.61 6.18
N SER A 35 39.85 -34.80 6.82
CA SER A 35 39.38 -33.58 7.49
C SER A 35 38.84 -32.55 6.50
N ASN A 36 39.44 -32.46 5.31
CA ASN A 36 39.05 -31.48 4.28
C ASN A 36 38.06 -32.04 3.25
N SER A 37 37.64 -33.31 3.43
CA SER A 37 36.68 -33.98 2.55
C SER A 37 35.23 -33.74 2.97
N LEU A 38 34.99 -33.31 4.20
CA LEU A 38 33.64 -33.01 4.69
C LEU A 38 33.30 -31.54 4.48
N TYR A 39 32.11 -31.26 3.96
CA TYR A 39 31.53 -29.93 3.94
C TYR A 39 30.07 -29.97 4.39
N ASN A 40 29.63 -28.91 5.04
CA ASN A 40 28.29 -28.79 5.58
C ASN A 40 27.50 -27.76 4.79
N VAL A 41 26.27 -28.11 4.44
CA VAL A 41 25.31 -27.19 3.82
C VAL A 41 24.25 -26.87 4.86
N GLU A 42 24.15 -25.59 5.20
CA GLU A 42 23.17 -25.09 6.17
C GLU A 42 21.74 -25.12 5.61
N GLY A 43 20.75 -25.16 6.51
CA GLY A 43 19.34 -25.15 6.13
C GLY A 43 18.98 -23.92 5.30
N GLY A 44 18.25 -24.12 4.21
CA GLY A 44 17.90 -23.05 3.26
C GLY A 44 19.03 -22.62 2.31
N HIS A 45 20.15 -23.33 2.31
CA HIS A 45 21.16 -23.25 1.25
C HIS A 45 21.17 -24.54 0.43
N ARG A 46 21.69 -24.48 -0.79
CA ARG A 46 22.00 -25.65 -1.61
C ARG A 46 23.40 -25.51 -2.20
N ALA A 47 24.10 -26.63 -2.32
CA ALA A 47 25.44 -26.64 -2.88
C ALA A 47 25.48 -27.26 -4.27
N ILE A 48 26.25 -26.65 -5.15
CA ILE A 48 26.73 -27.27 -6.39
C ILE A 48 28.21 -27.57 -6.23
N VAL A 49 28.69 -28.63 -6.87
CA VAL A 49 30.10 -29.03 -6.78
C VAL A 49 30.79 -28.77 -8.11
N PHE A 50 31.82 -27.92 -8.06
CA PHE A 50 32.75 -27.70 -9.17
C PHE A 50 33.89 -28.69 -9.09
N ASN A 51 34.09 -29.48 -10.15
CA ASN A 51 35.23 -30.36 -10.31
C ASN A 51 36.26 -29.73 -11.26
N ARG A 52 37.54 -29.72 -10.87
CA ARG A 52 38.63 -29.10 -11.63
C ARG A 52 38.96 -29.80 -12.96
N ILE A 53 38.56 -31.07 -13.12
CA ILE A 53 38.79 -31.85 -14.36
C ILE A 53 37.55 -31.80 -15.26
N GLY A 54 36.36 -31.97 -14.68
CA GLY A 54 35.09 -32.14 -15.42
C GLY A 54 34.13 -30.94 -15.39
N GLY A 55 34.50 -29.84 -14.73
CA GLY A 55 33.65 -28.68 -14.56
C GLY A 55 32.53 -28.88 -13.53
N ILE A 56 31.41 -28.19 -13.73
CA ILE A 56 30.29 -28.15 -12.78
C ILE A 56 29.46 -29.41 -12.90
N LYS A 57 29.21 -30.11 -11.80
CA LYS A 57 28.29 -31.26 -11.76
C LYS A 57 26.82 -30.82 -11.84
N ASP A 58 25.99 -31.60 -12.52
CA ASP A 58 24.54 -31.34 -12.62
C ASP A 58 23.77 -31.70 -11.34
N LYS A 59 24.39 -32.41 -10.40
CA LYS A 59 23.76 -32.80 -9.15
C LYS A 59 23.79 -31.64 -8.16
N VAL A 60 22.61 -31.27 -7.66
CA VAL A 60 22.44 -30.33 -6.55
C VAL A 60 22.42 -31.11 -5.24
N TYR A 61 23.19 -30.64 -4.27
CA TYR A 61 23.26 -31.21 -2.93
C TYR A 61 22.35 -30.42 -1.98
N PRO A 62 21.40 -31.08 -1.30
CA PRO A 62 20.51 -30.44 -0.32
C PRO A 62 21.27 -30.09 0.97
N GLU A 63 20.56 -29.58 1.96
CA GLU A 63 21.08 -29.36 3.31
C GLU A 63 21.63 -30.65 3.94
N GLY A 64 22.71 -30.53 4.72
CA GLY A 64 23.38 -31.66 5.39
C GLY A 64 24.88 -31.76 5.11
N THR A 65 25.51 -32.74 5.77
CA THR A 65 26.94 -33.02 5.63
C THR A 65 27.20 -33.88 4.40
N HIS A 66 28.07 -33.42 3.52
CA HIS A 66 28.40 -34.08 2.28
C HIS A 66 29.91 -34.30 2.16
N ILE A 67 30.30 -35.32 1.39
CA ILE A 67 31.69 -35.70 1.18
C ILE A 67 32.11 -35.22 -0.21
N LEU A 68 33.23 -34.53 -0.30
CA LEU A 68 33.87 -34.11 -1.55
C LEU A 68 35.32 -34.60 -1.61
N ALA A 69 35.86 -34.71 -2.82
CA ALA A 69 37.27 -35.01 -3.00
C ALA A 69 38.12 -33.74 -2.82
N PRO A 70 38.90 -33.60 -1.71
CA PRO A 70 39.73 -32.43 -1.49
C PRO A 70 40.71 -32.27 -2.66
N TRP A 71 40.98 -31.02 -3.06
CA TRP A 71 41.78 -30.60 -4.23
C TRP A 71 41.08 -30.60 -5.60
N PHE A 72 40.26 -31.61 -5.88
CA PHE A 72 39.56 -31.72 -7.17
C PHE A 72 38.20 -31.05 -7.15
N GLU A 73 37.52 -31.08 -6.01
CA GLU A 73 36.15 -30.60 -5.86
C GLU A 73 36.08 -29.38 -4.96
N ARG A 74 35.28 -28.39 -5.35
CA ARG A 74 34.98 -27.20 -4.58
C ARG A 74 33.46 -27.01 -4.50
N PRO A 75 32.89 -26.90 -3.29
CA PRO A 75 31.46 -26.63 -3.14
C PRO A 75 31.20 -25.14 -3.32
N ILE A 76 30.19 -24.79 -4.10
CA ILE A 76 29.67 -23.44 -4.24
C ILE A 76 28.28 -23.44 -3.62
N ILE A 77 28.11 -22.67 -2.56
CA ILE A 77 26.89 -22.65 -1.76
C ILE A 77 26.02 -21.48 -2.21
N TYR A 78 24.79 -21.78 -2.58
CA TYR A 78 23.76 -20.83 -2.94
C TYR A 78 22.72 -20.70 -1.84
N ASP A 79 22.31 -19.48 -1.54
CA ASP A 79 21.10 -19.22 -0.77
C ASP A 79 19.88 -19.38 -1.68
N VAL A 80 18.98 -20.30 -1.31
CA VAL A 80 17.74 -20.57 -2.04
C VAL A 80 16.52 -19.89 -1.41
N ARG A 81 16.72 -19.05 -0.40
CA ARG A 81 15.65 -18.28 0.25
C ARG A 81 15.21 -17.11 -0.63
N ALA A 82 13.97 -16.70 -0.44
CA ALA A 82 13.41 -15.52 -1.09
C ALA A 82 14.12 -14.26 -0.58
N ARG A 83 14.66 -13.46 -1.50
CA ARG A 83 15.28 -12.18 -1.20
C ARG A 83 14.53 -11.03 -1.88
N PRO A 84 14.27 -9.92 -1.16
CA PRO A 84 13.66 -8.74 -1.76
C PRO A 84 14.67 -7.95 -2.59
N HIS A 85 14.23 -7.56 -3.78
CA HIS A 85 14.94 -6.61 -4.64
C HIS A 85 14.02 -5.43 -4.95
N LEU A 86 14.51 -4.23 -4.68
CA LEU A 86 13.81 -2.99 -5.02
C LEU A 86 14.49 -2.39 -6.25
N VAL A 87 13.69 -2.19 -7.30
CA VAL A 87 14.15 -1.59 -8.56
C VAL A 87 13.26 -0.41 -8.88
N GLU A 88 13.88 0.73 -9.17
CA GLU A 88 13.17 1.91 -9.65
C GLU A 88 13.45 2.11 -11.13
N SER A 89 12.39 2.35 -11.90
CA SER A 89 12.49 2.62 -13.33
C SER A 89 11.64 3.82 -13.70
N THR A 90 12.18 4.69 -14.56
CA THR A 90 11.41 5.74 -15.21
C THR A 90 10.92 5.23 -16.57
N SER A 91 9.63 5.38 -16.85
CA SER A 91 9.01 4.95 -18.11
C SER A 91 7.94 5.95 -18.56
N GLY A 92 7.72 6.02 -19.87
CA GLY A 92 6.63 6.79 -20.45
C GLY A 92 5.34 5.97 -20.46
N SER A 93 4.24 6.56 -20.02
CA SER A 93 2.89 6.00 -20.14
C SER A 93 2.34 6.17 -21.57
N ARG A 94 1.17 5.58 -21.84
CA ARG A 94 0.47 5.69 -23.14
C ARG A 94 0.17 7.13 -23.55
N ASP A 95 -0.07 8.01 -22.58
CA ASP A 95 -0.32 9.44 -22.75
C ASP A 95 0.97 10.29 -22.72
N LEU A 96 2.12 9.66 -22.95
CA LEU A 96 3.45 10.29 -23.04
C LEU A 96 3.87 11.03 -21.76
N GLN A 97 3.33 10.63 -20.60
CA GLN A 97 3.75 11.15 -19.31
C GLN A 97 4.89 10.33 -18.74
N MET A 98 5.90 11.01 -18.21
CA MET A 98 7.02 10.34 -17.53
C MET A 98 6.60 9.94 -16.12
N VAL A 99 6.66 8.64 -15.84
CA VAL A 99 6.31 8.05 -14.54
C VAL A 99 7.52 7.34 -13.97
N LYS A 100 7.86 7.68 -12.73
CA LYS A 100 8.85 6.93 -11.94
C LYS A 100 8.11 5.86 -11.13
N ILE A 101 8.47 4.60 -11.35
CA ILE A 101 7.81 3.46 -10.74
C ILE A 101 8.84 2.68 -9.93
N GLY A 102 8.57 2.48 -8.65
CA GLY A 102 9.31 1.57 -7.79
C GLY A 102 8.62 0.21 -7.75
N LEU A 103 9.36 -0.86 -8.00
CA LEU A 103 8.89 -2.24 -7.94
C LEU A 103 9.71 -3.00 -6.88
N ARG A 104 9.02 -3.71 -5.99
CA ARG A 104 9.62 -4.70 -5.10
C ARG A 104 9.30 -6.09 -5.64
N VAL A 105 10.34 -6.90 -5.81
CA VAL A 105 10.25 -8.27 -6.29
C VAL A 105 10.90 -9.19 -5.27
N LEU A 106 10.19 -10.24 -4.86
CA LEU A 106 10.76 -11.35 -4.09
C LEU A 106 11.21 -12.44 -5.06
N THR A 107 12.52 -12.68 -5.09
CA THR A 107 13.12 -13.66 -6.01
C THR A 107 13.81 -14.77 -5.24
N ARG A 108 13.74 -15.99 -5.78
CA ARG A 108 14.55 -17.12 -5.35
C ARG A 108 15.00 -17.93 -6.56
N PRO A 109 16.20 -18.52 -6.54
CA PRO A 109 16.63 -19.38 -7.63
C PRO A 109 15.88 -20.71 -7.57
N VAL A 110 15.58 -21.32 -8.73
CA VAL A 110 14.99 -22.66 -8.77
C VAL A 110 16.03 -23.67 -8.29
N PRO A 111 15.79 -24.37 -7.16
CA PRO A 111 16.85 -25.11 -6.50
C PRO A 111 17.41 -26.28 -7.32
N ASP A 112 16.64 -26.84 -8.25
CA ASP A 112 17.06 -27.99 -9.06
C ASP A 112 17.87 -27.57 -10.29
N GLN A 113 17.83 -26.28 -10.68
CA GLN A 113 18.49 -25.72 -11.85
C GLN A 113 19.70 -24.84 -11.51
N LEU A 114 20.17 -24.89 -10.25
CA LEU A 114 21.36 -24.15 -9.80
C LEU A 114 22.62 -24.37 -10.67
N PRO A 115 22.92 -25.59 -11.17
CA PRO A 115 24.07 -25.80 -12.06
C PRO A 115 23.95 -24.99 -13.36
N THR A 116 22.76 -24.95 -13.95
CA THR A 116 22.46 -24.17 -15.14
C THR A 116 22.62 -22.68 -14.87
N ILE A 117 22.04 -22.19 -13.77
CA ILE A 117 22.14 -20.78 -13.34
C ILE A 117 23.60 -20.36 -13.16
N TYR A 118 24.42 -21.17 -12.50
CA TYR A 118 25.84 -20.87 -12.31
C TYR A 118 26.59 -20.82 -13.66
N ARG A 119 26.30 -21.74 -14.59
CA ARG A 119 26.94 -21.76 -15.92
C ARG A 119 26.58 -20.53 -16.76
N THR A 120 25.31 -20.11 -16.74
CA THR A 120 24.84 -19.03 -17.63
C THR A 120 24.99 -17.64 -17.02
N LEU A 121 24.73 -17.50 -15.72
CA LEU A 121 24.63 -16.20 -15.05
C LEU A 121 25.75 -15.97 -14.03
N GLY A 122 26.31 -17.04 -13.47
CA GLY A 122 27.28 -17.01 -12.37
C GLY A 122 26.62 -16.79 -11.00
N GLU A 123 27.44 -16.55 -9.99
CA GLU A 123 26.99 -16.34 -8.60
C GLU A 123 26.10 -15.09 -8.45
N ASN A 124 26.39 -14.03 -9.22
CA ASN A 124 25.65 -12.76 -9.20
C ASN A 124 24.47 -12.75 -10.20
N TYR A 125 23.69 -13.83 -10.24
CA TYR A 125 22.58 -13.96 -11.17
C TYR A 125 21.50 -12.88 -10.99
N ASN A 126 21.23 -12.49 -9.73
CA ASN A 126 20.24 -11.47 -9.39
C ASN A 126 20.59 -10.10 -9.98
N GLU A 127 21.80 -9.60 -9.75
CA GLU A 127 22.21 -8.26 -10.19
C GLU A 127 22.39 -8.16 -11.70
N ARG A 128 22.76 -9.26 -12.35
CA ARG A 128 23.06 -9.27 -13.78
C ARG A 128 21.81 -9.26 -14.66
N VAL A 129 20.75 -9.98 -14.28
CA VAL A 129 19.59 -10.19 -15.16
C VAL A 129 18.33 -9.51 -14.67
N LEU A 130 18.07 -9.51 -13.35
CA LEU A 130 16.80 -9.01 -12.81
C LEU A 130 16.52 -7.55 -13.19
N PRO A 131 17.48 -6.60 -13.06
CA PRO A 131 17.22 -5.21 -13.43
C PRO A 131 16.80 -5.10 -14.90
N SER A 132 17.48 -5.79 -15.81
CA SER A 132 17.19 -5.74 -17.25
C SER A 132 15.79 -6.23 -17.57
N ILE A 133 15.39 -7.41 -17.08
CA ILE A 133 14.05 -7.96 -17.35
C ILE A 133 12.96 -7.11 -16.69
N ILE A 134 13.22 -6.55 -15.50
CA ILE A 134 12.28 -5.69 -14.78
C ILE A 134 12.09 -4.38 -15.54
N HIS A 135 13.18 -3.71 -15.95
CA HIS A 135 13.10 -2.46 -16.71
C HIS A 135 12.36 -2.64 -18.03
N GLU A 136 12.63 -3.73 -18.75
CA GLU A 136 11.95 -4.00 -20.01
C GLU A 136 10.46 -4.29 -19.81
N THR A 137 10.12 -5.15 -18.84
CA THR A 137 8.72 -5.49 -18.53
C THR A 137 7.94 -4.27 -18.05
N LEU A 138 8.53 -3.46 -17.16
CA LEU A 138 7.92 -2.21 -16.71
C LEU A 138 7.66 -1.27 -17.89
N LYS A 139 8.65 -1.07 -18.77
CA LYS A 139 8.46 -0.21 -19.94
C LYS A 139 7.37 -0.73 -20.89
N ALA A 140 7.31 -2.05 -21.11
CA ALA A 140 6.33 -2.67 -21.98
C ALA A 140 4.90 -2.57 -21.43
N VAL A 141 4.70 -2.78 -20.12
CA VAL A 141 3.37 -2.71 -19.51
C VAL A 141 2.92 -1.27 -19.34
N VAL A 142 3.78 -0.39 -18.83
CA VAL A 142 3.42 1.01 -18.54
C VAL A 142 3.02 1.77 -19.80
N ALA A 143 3.68 1.50 -20.93
CA ALA A 143 3.33 2.09 -22.22
C ALA A 143 1.92 1.74 -22.71
N GLN A 144 1.28 0.69 -22.17
CA GLN A 144 -0.07 0.28 -22.54
C GLN A 144 -1.16 1.02 -21.75
N TYR A 145 -0.83 1.58 -20.58
CA TYR A 145 -1.77 2.25 -19.68
C TYR A 145 -1.58 3.76 -19.66
N ASN A 146 -2.67 4.50 -19.45
CA ASN A 146 -2.58 5.94 -19.20
C ASN A 146 -2.12 6.21 -17.76
N ALA A 147 -1.53 7.39 -17.51
CA ALA A 147 -1.07 7.78 -16.17
C ALA A 147 -2.16 7.68 -15.09
N SER A 148 -3.40 8.06 -15.41
CA SER A 148 -4.55 7.96 -14.49
C SER A 148 -4.96 6.51 -14.18
N GLN A 149 -4.77 5.58 -15.13
CA GLN A 149 -5.06 4.16 -14.95
C GLN A 149 -4.04 3.48 -14.05
N LEU A 150 -2.78 3.92 -14.08
CA LEU A 150 -1.74 3.39 -13.19
C LEU A 150 -2.05 3.65 -11.70
N ILE A 151 -2.80 4.72 -11.40
CA ILE A 151 -3.26 5.03 -10.04
C ILE A 151 -4.54 4.23 -9.72
N THR A 152 -5.55 4.33 -10.58
CA THR A 152 -6.88 3.77 -10.31
C THR A 152 -6.95 2.25 -10.43
N GLN A 153 -6.17 1.64 -11.34
CA GLN A 153 -6.17 0.21 -11.64
C GLN A 153 -4.82 -0.44 -11.30
N ARG A 154 -4.13 0.07 -10.27
CA ARG A 154 -2.81 -0.40 -9.84
C ARG A 154 -2.72 -1.91 -9.65
N GLU A 155 -3.77 -2.53 -9.12
CA GLU A 155 -3.81 -3.98 -8.88
C GLU A 155 -3.78 -4.78 -10.19
N ASN A 156 -4.57 -4.35 -11.20
CA ASN A 156 -4.58 -4.99 -12.51
C ASN A 156 -3.22 -4.86 -13.19
N VAL A 157 -2.61 -3.67 -13.12
CA VAL A 157 -1.26 -3.42 -13.66
C VAL A 157 -0.22 -4.29 -12.93
N SER A 158 -0.28 -4.40 -11.61
CA SER A 158 0.62 -5.23 -10.80
C SER A 158 0.51 -6.71 -11.18
N ARG A 159 -0.71 -7.20 -11.42
CA ARG A 159 -0.95 -8.58 -11.88
C ARG A 159 -0.37 -8.85 -13.27
N GLU A 160 -0.53 -7.91 -14.20
CA GLU A 160 0.00 -8.04 -15.56
C GLU A 160 1.54 -8.02 -15.54
N ILE A 161 2.15 -7.11 -14.78
CA ILE A 161 3.60 -7.08 -14.56
C ILE A 161 4.07 -8.41 -13.98
N ARG A 162 3.39 -8.94 -12.95
CA ARG A 162 3.74 -10.22 -12.34
C ARG A 162 3.73 -11.33 -13.37
N LYS A 163 2.66 -11.45 -14.16
CA LYS A 163 2.52 -12.50 -15.18
C LYS A 163 3.69 -12.49 -16.17
N ILE A 164 3.94 -11.35 -16.80
CA ILE A 164 5.00 -11.21 -17.82
C ILE A 164 6.38 -11.40 -17.20
N LEU A 165 6.61 -10.86 -16.00
CA LEU A 165 7.89 -10.98 -15.32
C LEU A 165 8.16 -12.43 -14.88
N THR A 166 7.15 -13.16 -14.41
CA THR A 166 7.28 -14.58 -14.05
C THR A 166 7.59 -15.43 -15.28
N GLU A 167 6.90 -15.20 -16.40
CA GLU A 167 7.20 -15.90 -17.67
C GLU A 167 8.64 -15.63 -18.13
N ARG A 168 9.10 -14.38 -18.05
CA ARG A 168 10.47 -14.00 -18.43
C ARG A 168 11.53 -14.55 -17.49
N ALA A 169 11.29 -14.50 -16.18
CA ALA A 169 12.21 -15.00 -15.16
C ALA A 169 12.36 -16.53 -15.22
N ALA A 170 11.32 -17.25 -15.64
CA ALA A 170 11.35 -18.70 -15.80
C ALA A 170 12.39 -19.15 -16.83
N TYR A 171 12.62 -18.41 -17.92
CA TYR A 171 13.68 -18.71 -18.90
C TYR A 171 15.08 -18.71 -18.29
N PHE A 172 15.28 -17.94 -17.21
CA PHE A 172 16.54 -17.85 -16.48
C PHE A 172 16.57 -18.78 -15.24
N ASN A 173 15.57 -19.63 -15.06
CA ASN A 173 15.41 -20.51 -13.90
C ASN A 173 15.32 -19.74 -12.56
N ILE A 174 14.78 -18.54 -12.57
CA ILE A 174 14.53 -17.73 -11.38
C ILE A 174 13.04 -17.75 -11.09
N ALA A 175 12.65 -18.12 -9.87
CA ALA A 175 11.28 -18.06 -9.41
C ALA A 175 10.99 -16.72 -8.74
N LEU A 176 9.81 -16.16 -9.03
CA LEU A 176 9.29 -14.95 -8.40
C LEU A 176 8.15 -15.35 -7.47
N ASP A 177 8.30 -15.11 -6.17
CA ASP A 177 7.27 -15.44 -5.19
C ASP A 177 6.23 -14.30 -5.10
N ASP A 178 6.69 -13.05 -5.19
CA ASP A 178 5.85 -11.87 -5.10
C ASP A 178 6.40 -10.71 -5.94
N VAL A 179 5.50 -9.96 -6.55
CA VAL A 179 5.80 -8.75 -7.32
C VAL A 179 4.78 -7.71 -6.92
N SER A 180 5.26 -6.60 -6.40
CA SER A 180 4.42 -5.50 -5.92
C SER A 180 5.02 -4.16 -6.32
N ILE A 181 4.20 -3.28 -6.88
CA ILE A 181 4.57 -1.87 -7.05
C ILE A 181 4.69 -1.26 -5.65
N THR A 182 5.79 -0.58 -5.35
CA THR A 182 6.01 0.12 -4.06
C THR A 182 5.49 1.55 -4.13
N GLY A 183 5.90 2.29 -5.17
CA GLY A 183 5.56 3.70 -5.34
C GLY A 183 5.42 4.09 -6.80
N LEU A 184 4.58 5.11 -7.05
CA LEU A 184 4.32 5.71 -8.35
C LEU A 184 4.44 7.22 -8.19
N THR A 185 5.36 7.83 -8.91
CA THR A 185 5.59 9.28 -8.88
C THR A 185 5.49 9.83 -10.29
N PHE A 186 4.64 10.83 -10.47
CA PHE A 186 4.46 11.53 -11.75
C PHE A 186 5.30 12.82 -11.77
N GLY A 187 5.48 13.40 -12.96
CA GLY A 187 6.06 14.73 -13.09
C GLY A 187 5.27 15.78 -12.30
N ARG A 188 5.97 16.78 -11.74
CA ARG A 188 5.36 17.81 -10.86
C ARG A 188 4.19 18.54 -11.52
N GLU A 189 4.31 18.84 -12.81
CA GLU A 189 3.29 19.53 -13.61
C GLU A 189 2.01 18.71 -13.73
N PHE A 190 2.13 17.40 -13.94
CA PHE A 190 0.97 16.50 -14.03
C PHE A 190 0.27 16.37 -12.68
N THR A 191 1.02 16.18 -11.59
CA THR A 191 0.45 16.13 -10.24
C THR A 191 -0.29 17.42 -9.91
N ALA A 192 0.31 18.58 -10.18
CA ALA A 192 -0.32 19.89 -9.94
C ALA A 192 -1.61 20.06 -10.78
N ALA A 193 -1.62 19.61 -12.04
CA ALA A 193 -2.80 19.68 -12.89
C ALA A 193 -3.94 18.78 -12.39
N ILE A 194 -3.62 17.59 -11.86
CA ILE A 194 -4.60 16.66 -11.29
C ILE A 194 -5.18 17.21 -9.99
N GLU A 195 -4.33 17.76 -9.12
CA GLU A 195 -4.77 18.42 -7.88
C GLU A 195 -5.69 19.61 -8.20
N ALA A 196 -5.29 20.47 -9.15
CA ALA A 196 -6.12 21.61 -9.58
C ALA A 196 -7.47 21.14 -10.15
N LYS A 197 -7.49 20.07 -10.95
CA LYS A 197 -8.73 19.48 -11.46
C LYS A 197 -9.61 18.92 -10.35
N GLN A 198 -9.02 18.29 -9.35
CA GLN A 198 -9.75 17.76 -8.20
C GLN A 198 -10.36 18.89 -7.36
N VAL A 199 -9.61 19.97 -7.12
CA VAL A 199 -10.13 21.17 -6.45
C VAL A 199 -11.29 21.77 -7.25
N ALA A 200 -11.12 21.98 -8.55
CA ALA A 200 -12.19 22.52 -9.39
C ALA A 200 -13.45 21.61 -9.42
N ALA A 201 -13.27 20.30 -9.45
CA ALA A 201 -14.39 19.35 -9.38
C ALA A 201 -15.12 19.42 -8.04
N GLN A 202 -14.38 19.50 -6.93
CA GLN A 202 -14.93 19.64 -5.59
C GLN A 202 -15.65 20.99 -5.39
N GLU A 203 -15.10 22.07 -5.95
CA GLU A 203 -15.73 23.39 -5.94
C GLU A 203 -17.03 23.40 -6.75
N ALA A 204 -17.04 22.76 -7.92
CA ALA A 204 -18.25 22.63 -8.74
C ALA A 204 -19.33 21.81 -8.02
N GLU A 205 -18.96 20.71 -7.36
CA GLU A 205 -19.87 19.92 -6.55
C GLU A 205 -20.42 20.72 -5.36
N ARG A 206 -19.55 21.46 -4.65
CA ARG A 206 -19.97 22.36 -3.57
C ARG A 206 -20.92 23.44 -4.06
N ALA A 207 -20.66 24.04 -5.23
CA ALA A 207 -21.54 25.05 -5.81
C ALA A 207 -22.94 24.47 -6.11
N LYS A 208 -23.02 23.24 -6.63
CA LYS A 208 -24.30 22.55 -6.83
C LYS A 208 -25.05 22.37 -5.51
N PHE A 209 -24.37 21.92 -4.46
CA PHE A 209 -24.98 21.77 -3.13
C PHE A 209 -25.47 23.10 -2.55
N VAL A 210 -24.76 24.21 -2.79
CA VAL A 210 -25.22 25.54 -2.35
C VAL A 210 -26.49 25.98 -3.08
N VAL A 211 -26.57 25.73 -4.39
CA VAL A 211 -27.77 26.02 -5.18
C VAL A 211 -28.94 25.16 -4.73
N GLU A 212 -28.73 23.85 -4.57
CA GLU A 212 -29.77 22.92 -4.09
C GLU A 212 -30.26 23.31 -2.69
N LYS A 213 -29.34 23.68 -1.79
CA LYS A 213 -29.71 24.19 -0.46
C LYS A 213 -30.55 25.45 -0.56
N ALA A 214 -30.18 26.40 -1.42
CA ALA A 214 -30.93 27.63 -1.61
C ALA A 214 -32.35 27.37 -2.19
N GLU A 215 -32.49 26.39 -3.08
CA GLU A 215 -33.78 25.96 -3.60
C GLU A 215 -34.65 25.31 -2.51
N GLN A 216 -34.07 24.45 -1.69
CA GLN A 216 -34.76 23.84 -0.55
C GLN A 216 -35.18 24.89 0.49
N ASP A 217 -34.30 25.84 0.81
CA ASP A 217 -34.59 26.95 1.73
C ASP A 217 -35.73 27.84 1.20
N LYS A 218 -35.72 28.14 -0.11
CA LYS A 218 -36.81 28.86 -0.79
C LYS A 218 -38.13 28.09 -0.71
N GLN A 219 -38.10 26.79 -1.01
CA GLN A 219 -39.30 25.95 -0.96
C GLN A 219 -39.86 25.87 0.47
N SER A 220 -38.98 25.73 1.46
CA SER A 220 -39.33 25.77 2.89
C SER A 220 -39.98 27.10 3.28
N ALA A 221 -39.44 28.23 2.82
CA ALA A 221 -40.00 29.55 3.07
C ALA A 221 -41.40 29.73 2.45
N ILE A 222 -41.62 29.25 1.21
CA ILE A 222 -42.94 29.29 0.56
C ILE A 222 -43.94 28.43 1.33
N ILE A 223 -43.58 27.20 1.68
CA ILE A 223 -44.45 26.29 2.44
C ILE A 223 -44.79 26.91 3.80
N ARG A 224 -43.82 27.53 4.47
CA ARG A 224 -44.04 28.21 5.74
C ARG A 224 -45.00 29.40 5.58
N ALA A 225 -44.79 30.27 4.60
CA ALA A 225 -45.65 31.42 4.34
C ALA A 225 -47.08 30.98 3.96
N GLN A 226 -47.22 29.93 3.15
CA GLN A 226 -48.51 29.33 2.80
C GLN A 226 -49.20 28.76 4.05
N GLY A 227 -48.45 28.07 4.92
CA GLY A 227 -48.93 27.54 6.19
C GLY A 227 -49.40 28.64 7.14
N GLU A 228 -48.62 29.72 7.26
CA GLU A 228 -48.97 30.89 8.07
C GLU A 228 -50.21 31.61 7.51
N ALA A 229 -50.31 31.81 6.19
CA ALA A 229 -51.47 32.42 5.54
C ALA A 229 -52.74 31.58 5.72
N THR A 230 -52.64 30.26 5.53
CA THR A 230 -53.77 29.32 5.72
C THR A 230 -54.18 29.30 7.19
N SER A 231 -53.22 29.27 8.12
CA SER A 231 -53.47 29.35 9.56
C SER A 231 -54.18 30.66 9.93
N ALA A 232 -53.70 31.80 9.44
CA ALA A 232 -54.31 33.11 9.67
C ALA A 232 -55.74 33.18 9.12
N GLN A 233 -56.01 32.61 7.94
CA GLN A 233 -57.36 32.52 7.37
C GLN A 233 -58.29 31.68 8.24
N LEU A 234 -57.85 30.51 8.68
CA LEU A 234 -58.63 29.62 9.55
C LEU A 234 -58.90 30.25 10.91
N ILE A 235 -57.90 30.90 11.52
CA ILE A 235 -58.05 31.66 12.76
C ILE A 235 -59.01 32.83 12.54
N GLY A 236 -58.89 33.57 11.44
CA GLY A 236 -59.79 34.66 11.08
C GLY A 236 -61.24 34.21 10.93
N GLN A 237 -61.48 33.07 10.27
CA GLN A 237 -62.81 32.45 10.18
C GLN A 237 -63.33 32.01 11.56
N ALA A 238 -62.48 31.40 12.39
CA ALA A 238 -62.86 31.01 13.75
C ALA A 238 -63.25 32.22 14.62
N ILE A 239 -62.53 33.34 14.49
CA ILE A 239 -62.84 34.62 15.14
C ILE A 239 -64.17 35.18 14.65
N ALA A 240 -64.38 35.21 13.33
CA ALA A 240 -65.61 35.73 12.73
C ALA A 240 -66.85 34.92 13.17
N ASN A 241 -66.69 33.60 13.31
CA ASN A 241 -67.77 32.71 13.73
C ASN A 241 -68.07 32.78 15.24
N ASN A 242 -67.09 33.13 16.09
CA ASN A 242 -67.29 33.17 17.54
C ASN A 242 -66.54 34.36 18.21
N PRO A 243 -67.25 35.43 18.61
CA PRO A 243 -66.64 36.59 19.27
C PRO A 243 -66.03 36.27 20.65
N ALA A 244 -66.45 35.18 21.31
CA ALA A 244 -65.86 34.75 22.58
C ALA A 244 -64.43 34.22 22.43
N PHE A 245 -64.01 33.86 21.21
CA PHE A 245 -62.65 33.38 20.94
C PHE A 245 -61.61 34.49 21.11
N ILE A 246 -61.90 35.73 20.70
CA ILE A 246 -61.01 36.88 20.91
C ILE A 246 -60.82 37.17 22.40
N THR A 247 -61.90 37.09 23.18
CA THR A 247 -61.82 37.31 24.63
C THR A 247 -61.00 36.22 25.31
N LEU A 248 -61.15 34.96 24.90
CA LEU A 248 -60.34 33.86 25.42
C LEU A 248 -58.86 34.06 25.07
N ARG A 249 -58.54 34.40 23.82
CA ARG A 249 -57.16 34.66 23.39
C ARG A 249 -56.51 35.84 24.12
N ARG A 250 -57.29 36.89 24.41
CA ARG A 250 -56.81 38.02 25.22
C ARG A 250 -56.40 37.57 26.62
N ILE A 251 -57.25 36.79 27.29
CA ILE A 251 -56.97 36.25 28.63
C ILE A 251 -55.74 35.34 28.61
N GLU A 252 -55.60 34.49 27.60
CA GLU A 252 -54.42 33.62 27.44
C GLU A 252 -53.13 34.41 27.24
N ALA A 253 -53.15 35.43 26.37
CA ALA A 253 -52.00 36.31 26.15
C ALA A 253 -51.62 37.07 27.43
N SER A 254 -52.59 37.60 28.17
CA SER A 254 -52.34 38.27 29.45
C SER A 254 -51.73 37.31 30.48
N LYS A 255 -52.20 36.05 30.52
CA LYS A 255 -51.65 34.99 31.38
C LYS A 255 -50.20 34.66 31.01
N GLU A 256 -49.90 34.55 29.71
CA GLU A 256 -48.55 34.24 29.21
C GLU A 256 -47.56 35.39 29.48
N ILE A 257 -47.97 36.63 29.25
CA ILE A 257 -47.17 37.83 29.56
C ILE A 257 -46.89 37.86 31.06
N SER A 258 -47.92 37.68 31.89
CA SER A 258 -47.80 37.66 33.35
C SER A 258 -46.84 36.56 33.83
N HIS A 259 -46.93 35.36 33.25
CA HIS A 259 -46.02 34.26 33.54
C HIS A 259 -44.57 34.60 33.13
N THR A 260 -44.36 35.13 31.93
CA THR A 260 -43.04 35.51 31.42
C THR A 260 -42.38 36.59 32.29
N VAL A 261 -43.14 37.61 32.70
CA VAL A 261 -42.65 38.68 33.57
C VAL A 261 -42.35 38.17 34.98
N ALA A 262 -43.19 37.29 35.53
CA ALA A 262 -42.96 36.68 36.84
C ALA A 262 -41.66 35.84 36.90
N VAL A 263 -41.28 35.23 35.78
CA VAL A 263 -40.04 34.43 35.66
C VAL A 263 -38.82 35.30 35.32
N SER A 264 -39.00 36.45 34.69
CA SER A 264 -37.90 37.32 34.28
C SER A 264 -37.16 37.97 35.47
N THR A 265 -35.84 38.13 35.36
CA THR A 265 -34.99 38.68 36.43
C THR A 265 -35.22 40.17 36.67
N ASN A 266 -35.69 40.91 35.66
CA ASN A 266 -36.08 42.32 35.80
C ASN A 266 -37.53 42.42 36.27
N LYS A 267 -37.73 42.81 37.54
CA LYS A 267 -39.07 42.94 38.13
C LYS A 267 -39.76 44.19 37.61
N VAL A 268 -40.75 43.99 36.72
CA VAL A 268 -41.69 45.02 36.28
C VAL A 268 -43.05 44.72 36.89
N TYR A 269 -43.62 45.67 37.63
CA TYR A 269 -44.98 45.56 38.14
C TYR A 269 -45.94 45.95 37.02
N LEU A 270 -46.83 45.03 36.64
CA LEU A 270 -47.84 45.25 35.60
C LEU A 270 -49.18 45.57 36.25
N ASN A 271 -49.83 46.64 35.80
CA ASN A 271 -51.21 46.94 36.19
C ASN A 271 -52.21 46.17 35.32
N SER A 272 -53.43 45.94 35.84
CA SER A 272 -54.50 45.22 35.14
C SER A 272 -54.89 45.86 33.80
N ASP A 273 -54.76 47.18 33.69
CA ASP A 273 -54.99 47.93 32.46
C ASP A 273 -53.90 47.70 31.41
N GLU A 274 -52.64 47.54 31.83
CA GLU A 274 -51.51 47.23 30.92
C GLU A 274 -51.59 45.81 30.35
N LEU A 275 -52.23 44.89 31.09
CA LEU A 275 -52.49 43.52 30.65
C LEU A 275 -53.74 43.39 29.75
N LEU A 276 -54.39 44.50 29.38
CA LEU A 276 -55.64 44.53 28.61
C LEU A 276 -56.76 43.68 29.23
N LEU A 277 -56.67 43.40 30.54
CA LEU A 277 -57.67 42.69 31.35
C LEU A 277 -58.75 43.69 31.78
N ASN A 278 -59.33 44.43 30.83
CA ASN A 278 -60.42 45.34 31.15
C ASN A 278 -61.71 44.55 31.39
N LEU A 279 -61.83 44.00 32.61
CA LEU A 279 -62.97 43.22 33.09
C LEU A 279 -64.24 44.08 33.22
N HIS A 280 -64.13 45.41 33.12
CA HIS A 280 -65.25 46.35 33.24
C HIS A 280 -66.14 46.37 31.99
N GLU A 281 -65.56 46.30 30.78
CA GLU A 281 -66.32 46.28 29.51
C GLU A 281 -67.17 45.01 29.33
N LEU A 282 -66.67 43.86 29.78
CA LEU A 282 -67.39 42.57 29.76
C LEU A 282 -68.68 42.61 30.59
N ASN A 283 -68.69 43.40 31.67
CA ASN A 283 -69.85 43.55 32.54
C ASN A 283 -70.88 44.54 31.96
N SER A 284 -70.43 45.56 31.22
CA SER A 284 -71.30 46.56 30.59
C SER A 284 -72.07 45.99 29.38
N ALA A 285 -71.41 45.21 28.52
CA ALA A 285 -72.04 44.57 27.35
C ALA A 285 -73.13 43.54 27.72
N LYS A 286 -73.03 42.92 28.91
CA LYS A 286 -74.02 41.99 29.45
C LYS A 286 -75.29 42.69 29.96
N ASN A 287 -75.17 43.97 30.34
CA ASN A 287 -76.29 44.78 30.83
C ASN A 287 -77.04 45.53 29.70
N ALA A 288 -76.40 45.77 28.54
CA ALA A 288 -77.03 46.43 27.39
C ALA A 288 -77.93 45.51 26.53
N LYS A 289 -77.88 44.19 26.74
CA LYS A 289 -78.72 43.18 26.05
C LYS A 289 -79.91 42.69 26.89
N LYS A 290 -80.24 43.38 27.97
CA LYS A 290 -81.41 43.10 28.82
C LYS A 290 -82.49 44.12 28.61
#